data_AF-A0A2V2SCJ4-F1
#
_entry.id   AF-A0A2V2SCJ4-F1
#
_cell.length_a   1.000
_cell.length_b   1.000
_cell.length_c   1.000
_cell.angle_alpha   90.00
_cell.angle_beta   90.00
_cell.angle_gamma   90.00
#
_symmetry.space_group_name_H-M   'P 1'
#
loop_
_entity.id
_entity.type
_entity.pdbx_description
1 polymer ?
#
loop_
_entity_poly.entity_id
_entity_poly.type
_entity_poly.pdbx_seq_one_letter_code
_entity_poly.pdbx_strand_id
1 'polypeptide(L)'
;MISHHTRKEAGFTLIEIIGVLAVLAVIAGIALLSTPRAIDVAAENQESTNLVKFANSFLSKVSRTHYIPGTNDIVASIADDLGMDQKDIQQNVRGIQRSFLFDPTIFISTNVPPATNWPSYQQGINGAFWLPNANLPWSNAPPNHVRLMILSSLSVNLPAGVSANVSGTNLLSASDFINLWNTPDATFPSTVSAFNGWKGTGESLKLQRIDLTGLFAHLILYNYNFKYSISGSAGIPGWYAIDRLQTNVVPAALTFPNFTNGVDAYYIKGTTLGLFSSSAGGTSTAGSLQVEQVLNRDTSFDYVQDVWRSSINLGEGIDPRASLMGNALWSTAALFLGSPYTTLSLATTNGSGGMQVGGVTPPTIVNDMTTFMQNYVTWANASFPPGALSNATYYADLHMIYDLNRLCGSSPPNGGNAPTISFFAGSCTNPPPQ
;
A
#
# COMPACT_ATOMS: atom_id res chain seq x y z
N MET A 1 16.18 -83.32 -61.64
CA MET A 1 16.86 -82.40 -60.70
C MET A 1 15.78 -81.64 -59.93
N ILE A 2 15.24 -82.24 -58.86
CA ILE A 2 14.33 -81.56 -57.93
C ILE A 2 14.71 -82.05 -56.52
N SER A 3 15.38 -81.19 -55.77
CA SER A 3 15.77 -81.40 -54.38
C SER A 3 14.56 -81.10 -53.49
N HIS A 4 13.98 -82.15 -52.91
CA HIS A 4 12.96 -82.02 -51.87
C HIS A 4 13.64 -81.71 -50.53
N HIS A 5 13.69 -80.44 -50.17
CA HIS A 5 13.99 -80.04 -48.80
C HIS A 5 12.79 -80.34 -47.90
N THR A 6 12.90 -81.40 -47.10
CA THR A 6 12.02 -81.65 -45.96
C THR A 6 12.30 -80.62 -44.87
N ARG A 7 11.45 -79.59 -44.76
CA ARG A 7 11.42 -78.70 -43.60
C ARG A 7 10.96 -79.51 -42.39
N LYS A 8 11.83 -79.68 -41.40
CA LYS A 8 11.43 -80.09 -40.05
C LYS A 8 10.69 -78.91 -39.42
N GLU A 9 9.37 -78.98 -39.39
CA GLU A 9 8.57 -78.06 -38.58
C GLU A 9 8.81 -78.39 -37.11
N ALA A 10 9.57 -77.53 -36.42
CA ALA A 10 9.73 -77.60 -34.98
C ALA A 10 8.41 -77.19 -34.33
N GLY A 11 7.58 -78.16 -33.97
CA GLY A 11 6.38 -77.91 -33.19
C GLY A 11 6.77 -77.42 -31.79
N PHE A 12 6.39 -76.19 -31.47
CA PHE A 12 6.51 -75.66 -30.11
C PHE A 12 5.77 -76.57 -29.14
N THR A 13 6.42 -76.94 -28.04
CA THR A 13 5.81 -77.82 -27.05
C THR A 13 4.81 -77.03 -26.20
N LEU A 14 3.71 -77.67 -25.79
CA LEU A 14 2.65 -77.04 -24.98
C LEU A 14 3.22 -76.35 -23.71
N ILE A 15 4.25 -76.95 -23.13
CA ILE A 15 4.91 -76.43 -21.92
C ILE A 15 5.68 -75.13 -22.16
N GLU A 16 6.19 -74.93 -23.38
CA GLU A 16 6.89 -73.72 -23.81
C GLU A 16 5.91 -72.56 -23.99
N ILE A 17 4.72 -72.83 -24.55
CA ILE A 17 3.63 -71.85 -24.65
C ILE A 17 3.10 -71.46 -23.27
N ILE A 18 2.93 -72.41 -22.35
CA ILE A 18 2.52 -72.12 -20.96
C ILE A 18 3.58 -71.29 -20.23
N GLY A 19 4.86 -71.62 -20.42
CA GLY A 19 5.98 -70.85 -19.85
C GLY A 19 6.02 -69.41 -20.34
N VAL A 20 5.87 -69.18 -21.65
CA VAL A 20 5.83 -67.83 -22.24
C VAL A 20 4.61 -67.04 -21.74
N LEU A 21 3.44 -67.68 -21.64
CA LEU A 21 2.23 -67.05 -21.08
C LEU A 21 2.40 -66.65 -19.62
N ALA A 22 3.04 -67.49 -18.80
CA ALA A 22 3.31 -67.17 -17.40
C ALA A 22 4.24 -65.96 -17.27
N VAL A 23 5.31 -65.88 -18.06
CA VAL A 23 6.24 -64.75 -18.07
C VAL A 23 5.52 -63.46 -18.53
N LEU A 24 4.72 -63.53 -19.60
CA LEU A 24 3.93 -62.38 -20.06
C LEU A 24 2.91 -61.92 -19.02
N ALA A 25 2.26 -62.84 -18.30
CA ALA A 25 1.31 -62.49 -17.24
C ALA A 25 2.00 -61.78 -16.06
N VAL A 26 3.19 -62.21 -15.67
CA VAL A 26 3.97 -61.55 -14.61
C VAL A 26 4.42 -60.14 -15.04
N ILE A 27 4.92 -60.00 -16.27
CA ILE A 27 5.35 -58.70 -16.80
C ILE A 27 4.15 -57.75 -16.94
N ALA A 28 3.02 -58.23 -17.47
CA ALA A 28 1.79 -57.45 -17.57
C ALA A 28 1.28 -57.02 -16.18
N GLY A 29 1.34 -57.90 -15.18
CA GLY A 29 0.98 -57.58 -13.80
C GLY A 29 1.83 -56.44 -13.22
N ILE A 30 3.15 -56.47 -13.43
CA ILE A 30 4.06 -55.41 -12.94
C ILE A 30 3.83 -54.08 -13.68
N ALA A 31 3.58 -54.12 -14.99
CA ALA A 31 3.29 -52.93 -15.79
C ALA A 31 1.94 -52.28 -15.41
N LEU A 32 0.92 -53.10 -15.11
CA LEU A 32 -0.40 -52.64 -14.69
C LEU A 32 -0.40 -52.00 -13.30
N LEU A 33 0.47 -52.43 -12.38
CA LEU A 33 0.54 -51.86 -11.03
C LEU A 33 1.30 -50.53 -10.95
N SER A 34 2.22 -50.26 -11.87
CA SER A 34 3.09 -49.06 -11.82
C SER A 34 2.52 -47.85 -12.58
N THR A 35 1.73 -48.09 -13.63
CA THR A 35 1.20 -47.06 -14.51
C THR A 35 0.15 -46.12 -13.88
N PRO A 36 -0.79 -46.57 -13.03
CA PRO A 36 -1.81 -45.68 -12.46
C PRO A 36 -1.21 -44.61 -11.54
N ARG A 37 -0.28 -45.02 -10.66
CA ARG A 37 0.38 -44.11 -9.72
C ARG A 37 1.21 -43.05 -10.45
N ALA A 38 1.90 -43.43 -11.53
CA ALA A 38 2.67 -42.49 -12.34
C ALA A 38 1.76 -41.44 -13.01
N ILE A 39 0.59 -41.86 -13.50
CA ILE A 39 -0.42 -40.97 -14.08
C ILE A 39 -1.02 -40.04 -13.01
N ASP A 40 -1.27 -40.54 -11.80
CA ASP A 40 -1.79 -39.73 -10.69
C ASP A 40 -0.80 -38.64 -10.27
N VAL A 41 0.48 -38.99 -10.10
CA VAL A 41 1.55 -38.03 -9.77
C VAL A 41 1.75 -37.01 -10.91
N ALA A 42 1.66 -37.44 -12.17
CA ALA A 42 1.76 -36.53 -13.30
C ALA A 42 0.58 -35.53 -13.32
N ALA A 43 -0.64 -36.01 -13.10
CA ALA A 43 -1.83 -35.15 -13.02
C ALA A 43 -1.75 -34.17 -11.84
N GLU A 44 -1.21 -34.61 -10.70
CA GLU A 44 -0.97 -33.79 -9.53
C GLU A 44 0.04 -32.67 -9.79
N ASN A 45 1.18 -32.99 -10.37
CA ASN A 45 2.21 -32.00 -10.72
C ASN A 45 1.70 -31.00 -11.76
N GLN A 46 0.96 -31.49 -12.76
CA GLN A 46 0.34 -30.64 -13.76
C GLN A 46 -0.67 -29.69 -13.13
N GLU A 47 -1.49 -30.18 -12.20
CA GLU A 47 -2.48 -29.35 -11.52
C GLU A 47 -1.83 -28.28 -10.65
N SER A 48 -0.83 -28.62 -9.83
CA SER A 48 -0.08 -27.64 -9.05
C SER A 48 0.55 -26.56 -9.95
N THR A 49 1.11 -26.95 -11.10
CA THR A 49 1.69 -26.02 -12.07
C THR A 49 0.64 -25.08 -12.66
N ASN A 50 -0.54 -25.62 -13.00
CA ASN A 50 -1.66 -24.82 -13.51
C ASN A 50 -2.16 -23.82 -12.47
N LEU A 51 -2.30 -24.22 -11.20
CA LEU A 51 -2.76 -23.33 -10.14
C LEU A 51 -1.79 -22.16 -9.92
N VAL A 52 -0.47 -22.41 -9.92
CA VAL A 52 0.55 -21.35 -9.84
C VAL A 52 0.47 -20.42 -11.05
N LYS A 53 0.27 -20.97 -12.26
CA LYS A 53 0.10 -20.18 -13.49
C LYS A 53 -1.13 -19.25 -13.39
N PHE A 54 -2.26 -19.77 -12.90
CA PHE A 54 -3.48 -18.97 -12.69
C PHE A 54 -3.28 -17.87 -11.66
N ALA A 55 -2.61 -18.18 -10.54
CA ALA A 55 -2.29 -17.18 -9.51
C ALA A 55 -1.39 -16.05 -10.04
N ASN A 56 -0.33 -16.39 -10.79
CA ASN A 56 0.59 -15.40 -11.35
C ASN A 56 -0.08 -14.51 -12.40
N SER A 57 -0.90 -15.11 -13.27
CA SER A 57 -1.69 -14.36 -14.25
C SER A 57 -2.66 -13.41 -13.57
N PHE A 58 -3.38 -13.88 -12.55
CA PHE A 58 -4.27 -13.05 -11.75
C PHE A 58 -3.52 -11.85 -11.12
N LEU A 59 -2.38 -12.09 -10.45
CA LEU A 59 -1.57 -11.02 -9.86
C LEU A 59 -1.03 -10.02 -10.90
N SER A 60 -0.60 -10.53 -12.07
CA SER A 60 -0.12 -9.68 -13.17
C SER A 60 -1.24 -8.83 -13.76
N LYS A 61 -2.45 -9.40 -13.90
CA LYS A 61 -3.63 -8.66 -14.36
C LYS A 61 -4.00 -7.57 -13.37
N VAL A 62 -4.12 -7.90 -12.07
CA VAL A 62 -4.47 -6.94 -11.01
C VAL A 62 -3.49 -5.76 -10.99
N SER A 63 -2.18 -6.03 -11.04
CA SER A 63 -1.16 -4.98 -11.05
C SER A 63 -1.17 -4.12 -12.33
N ARG A 64 -1.56 -4.68 -13.48
CA ARG A 64 -1.59 -3.95 -14.76
C ARG A 64 -2.87 -3.14 -14.96
N THR A 65 -4.02 -3.63 -14.52
CA THR A 65 -5.32 -3.00 -14.76
C THR A 65 -5.86 -2.26 -13.55
N HIS A 66 -5.18 -2.35 -12.40
CA HIS A 66 -5.64 -1.81 -11.12
C HIS A 66 -7.09 -2.22 -10.80
N TYR A 67 -7.43 -3.45 -11.16
CA TYR A 67 -8.76 -4.04 -11.03
C TYR A 67 -8.62 -5.42 -10.39
N ILE A 68 -9.38 -5.68 -9.33
CA ILE A 68 -9.47 -6.97 -8.67
C ILE A 68 -10.81 -7.59 -9.07
N PRO A 69 -10.79 -8.66 -9.88
CA PRO A 69 -11.99 -9.40 -10.23
C PRO A 69 -12.77 -9.90 -9.01
N GLY A 70 -14.09 -9.91 -9.15
CA GLY A 70 -15.07 -10.45 -8.23
C GLY A 70 -15.29 -11.96 -8.42
N THR A 71 -16.28 -12.51 -7.72
CA THR A 71 -16.65 -13.93 -7.89
C THR A 71 -17.21 -14.27 -9.27
N ASN A 72 -17.82 -13.30 -9.96
CA ASN A 72 -18.51 -13.54 -11.24
C ASN A 72 -17.59 -13.47 -12.47
N ASP A 73 -16.44 -12.82 -12.35
CA ASP A 73 -15.57 -12.48 -13.49
C ASP A 73 -14.12 -12.95 -13.31
N ILE A 74 -13.74 -13.52 -12.16
CA ILE A 74 -12.38 -14.04 -11.94
C ILE A 74 -11.95 -15.06 -13.00
N VAL A 75 -12.82 -16.00 -13.36
CA VAL A 75 -12.51 -17.02 -14.38
C VAL A 75 -12.28 -16.36 -15.73
N ALA A 76 -13.17 -15.46 -16.15
CA ALA A 76 -13.04 -14.72 -17.40
C ALA A 76 -11.78 -13.87 -17.41
N SER A 77 -11.47 -13.19 -16.30
CA SER A 77 -10.28 -12.36 -16.18
C SER A 77 -8.97 -13.16 -16.27
N ILE A 78 -8.91 -14.36 -15.70
CA ILE A 78 -7.73 -15.25 -15.83
C ILE A 78 -7.67 -15.83 -17.25
N ALA A 79 -8.81 -16.20 -17.83
CA ALA A 79 -8.91 -16.73 -19.19
C ALA A 79 -8.39 -15.73 -20.22
N ASP A 80 -8.84 -14.48 -20.13
CA ASP A 80 -8.46 -13.40 -21.02
C ASP A 80 -6.97 -13.04 -20.90
N ASP A 81 -6.40 -13.12 -19.70
CA ASP A 81 -4.98 -12.82 -19.47
C ASP A 81 -4.07 -13.96 -19.96
N LEU A 82 -4.51 -15.21 -19.83
CA LEU A 82 -3.75 -16.38 -20.29
C LEU A 82 -4.00 -16.77 -21.75
N GLY A 83 -5.04 -16.22 -22.39
CA GLY A 83 -5.51 -16.66 -23.70
C GLY A 83 -6.00 -18.12 -23.69
N MET A 84 -6.63 -18.56 -22.60
CA MET A 84 -7.14 -19.92 -22.41
C MET A 84 -8.68 -19.95 -22.38
N ASP A 85 -9.28 -21.13 -22.62
CA ASP A 85 -10.71 -21.29 -22.46
C ASP A 85 -11.11 -21.25 -20.97
N GLN A 86 -12.25 -20.63 -20.65
CA GLN A 86 -12.77 -20.56 -19.28
C GLN A 86 -12.98 -21.96 -18.68
N LYS A 87 -13.35 -22.96 -19.48
CA LYS A 87 -13.52 -24.35 -19.05
C LYS A 87 -12.22 -24.95 -18.53
N ASP A 88 -11.09 -24.66 -19.18
CA ASP A 88 -9.77 -25.17 -18.76
C ASP A 88 -9.29 -24.57 -17.43
N ILE A 89 -9.84 -23.40 -17.06
CA ILE A 89 -9.61 -22.75 -15.77
C ILE A 89 -10.61 -23.26 -14.72
N GLN A 90 -11.87 -23.46 -15.10
CA GLN A 90 -12.91 -23.97 -14.22
C GLN A 90 -12.73 -25.45 -13.88
N GLN A 91 -12.11 -26.25 -14.74
CA GLN A 91 -12.00 -27.69 -14.57
C GLN A 91 -10.55 -28.15 -14.70
N ASN A 92 -10.17 -29.12 -13.87
CA ASN A 92 -8.87 -29.77 -14.01
C ASN A 92 -8.86 -30.82 -15.12
N VAL A 93 -7.70 -31.44 -15.34
CA VAL A 93 -7.51 -32.46 -16.39
C VAL A 93 -8.39 -33.70 -16.22
N ARG A 94 -9.01 -33.89 -15.06
CA ARG A 94 -9.96 -34.98 -14.76
C ARG A 94 -11.42 -34.53 -14.90
N GLY A 95 -11.66 -33.31 -15.37
CA GLY A 95 -13.01 -32.73 -15.49
C GLY A 95 -13.65 -32.35 -14.15
N ILE A 96 -12.89 -32.36 -13.05
CA ILE A 96 -13.38 -31.94 -11.73
C ILE A 96 -13.28 -30.42 -11.64
N GLN A 97 -14.35 -29.80 -11.14
CA GLN A 97 -14.47 -28.36 -11.02
C GLN A 97 -13.53 -27.81 -9.91
N ARG A 98 -12.78 -26.76 -10.25
CA ARG A 98 -12.01 -25.92 -9.34
C ARG A 98 -12.93 -24.91 -8.66
N SER A 99 -12.58 -24.49 -7.46
CA SER A 99 -13.31 -23.45 -6.73
C SER A 99 -12.42 -22.23 -6.46
N PHE A 100 -12.99 -21.03 -6.58
CA PHE A 100 -12.33 -19.76 -6.33
C PHE A 100 -12.93 -19.12 -5.08
N LEU A 101 -12.20 -19.15 -3.98
CA LEU A 101 -12.69 -18.76 -2.66
C LEU A 101 -12.10 -17.42 -2.26
N PHE A 102 -12.94 -16.42 -2.05
CA PHE A 102 -12.54 -15.16 -1.43
C PHE A 102 -12.63 -15.26 0.08
N ASP A 103 -11.79 -14.54 0.81
CA ASP A 103 -11.95 -14.41 2.26
C ASP A 103 -13.30 -13.74 2.56
N PRO A 104 -14.22 -14.34 3.34
CA PRO A 104 -15.51 -13.71 3.66
C PRO A 104 -15.38 -12.40 4.44
N THR A 105 -14.21 -12.13 5.04
CA THR A 105 -13.90 -10.93 5.83
C THR A 105 -13.05 -9.91 5.09
N ILE A 106 -12.94 -10.04 3.77
CA ILE A 106 -12.23 -9.09 2.91
C ILE A 106 -12.85 -7.67 2.95
N PHE A 107 -11.99 -6.65 3.04
CA PHE A 107 -12.37 -5.24 2.98
C PHE A 107 -11.38 -4.43 2.15
N ILE A 108 -11.87 -3.75 1.10
CA ILE A 108 -11.04 -2.88 0.23
C ILE A 108 -11.64 -1.47 0.08
N SER A 109 -12.95 -1.28 0.13
CA SER A 109 -13.54 0.06 -0.07
C SER A 109 -14.93 0.30 0.57
N THR A 110 -15.40 -0.60 1.42
CA THR A 110 -16.73 -0.51 2.07
C THR A 110 -16.64 -0.98 3.52
N ASN A 111 -17.59 -0.55 4.36
CA ASN A 111 -17.66 -0.95 5.77
C ASN A 111 -18.49 -2.21 6.00
N VAL A 112 -19.03 -2.75 4.91
CA VAL A 112 -19.90 -3.92 4.94
C VAL A 112 -19.14 -5.02 4.22
N PRO A 113 -18.72 -6.08 4.94
CA PRO A 113 -18.16 -7.23 4.27
C PRO A 113 -19.23 -7.80 3.34
N PRO A 114 -18.86 -8.29 2.15
CA PRO A 114 -19.83 -8.77 1.20
C PRO A 114 -20.62 -9.94 1.80
N ALA A 115 -21.95 -9.81 1.84
CA ALA A 115 -22.81 -10.76 2.54
C ALA A 115 -22.87 -12.16 1.88
N THR A 116 -22.34 -12.34 0.67
CA THR A 116 -22.33 -13.64 -0.04
C THR A 116 -21.47 -13.64 -1.30
N ASN A 117 -21.32 -12.51 -2.00
CA ASN A 117 -20.54 -12.45 -3.24
C ASN A 117 -19.50 -11.34 -3.11
N TRP A 118 -18.23 -11.64 -3.35
CA TRP A 118 -17.20 -10.60 -3.44
C TRP A 118 -17.45 -9.73 -4.68
N PRO A 119 -17.78 -8.43 -4.53
CA PRO A 119 -17.86 -7.53 -5.67
C PRO A 119 -16.46 -7.29 -6.20
N SER A 120 -16.33 -7.09 -7.50
CA SER A 120 -15.06 -6.64 -8.04
C SER A 120 -14.67 -5.28 -7.49
N TYR A 121 -13.37 -5.02 -7.38
CA TYR A 121 -12.83 -3.75 -6.97
C TYR A 121 -12.12 -3.09 -8.16
N GLN A 122 -12.65 -1.95 -8.59
CA GLN A 122 -11.96 -1.05 -9.52
C GLN A 122 -11.30 0.05 -8.71
N GLN A 123 -10.00 0.21 -8.85
CA GLN A 123 -9.31 1.34 -8.24
C GLN A 123 -9.87 2.65 -8.80
N GLY A 124 -10.21 3.55 -7.89
CA GLY A 124 -10.62 4.92 -8.18
C GLY A 124 -9.79 5.94 -7.41
N ILE A 125 -10.17 7.21 -7.54
CA ILE A 125 -9.43 8.32 -6.93
C ILE A 125 -9.40 8.33 -5.41
N ASN A 126 -10.33 7.64 -4.75
CA ASN A 126 -10.36 7.52 -3.29
C ASN A 126 -9.50 6.36 -2.78
N GLY A 127 -8.90 5.58 -3.68
CA GLY A 127 -8.09 4.42 -3.34
C GLY A 127 -8.89 3.32 -2.65
N ALA A 128 -8.17 2.50 -1.90
CA ALA A 128 -8.66 1.46 -1.04
C ALA A 128 -8.46 1.85 0.42
N PHE A 129 -9.45 1.58 1.25
CA PHE A 129 -9.41 1.80 2.69
C PHE A 129 -10.46 0.92 3.37
N TRP A 130 -10.23 0.64 4.65
CA TRP A 130 -11.22 0.01 5.52
C TRP A 130 -11.68 1.04 6.54
N LEU A 131 -13.00 1.29 6.72
CA LEU A 131 -13.46 2.10 7.86
C LEU A 131 -13.88 1.15 9.00
N PRO A 132 -13.16 1.15 10.14
CA PRO A 132 -13.55 0.38 11.33
C PRO A 132 -14.90 0.82 11.92
N ASN A 133 -15.34 2.04 11.59
CA ASN A 133 -16.55 2.65 12.11
C ASN A 133 -17.32 3.32 10.96
N ALA A 134 -18.57 2.88 10.75
CA ALA A 134 -19.44 3.38 9.68
C ALA A 134 -19.72 4.88 9.74
N ASN A 135 -19.43 5.54 10.86
CA ASN A 135 -19.71 6.96 11.09
C ASN A 135 -18.53 7.89 10.77
N LEU A 136 -17.36 7.36 10.34
CA LEU A 136 -16.23 8.18 9.93
C LEU A 136 -16.11 8.19 8.39
N PRO A 137 -16.15 9.36 7.73
CA PRO A 137 -16.05 9.45 6.27
C PRO A 137 -14.65 9.11 5.72
N TRP A 138 -13.66 8.90 6.59
CA TRP A 138 -12.26 8.64 6.21
C TRP A 138 -11.62 7.68 7.23
N SER A 139 -10.75 6.78 6.76
CA SER A 139 -9.92 5.94 7.61
C SER A 139 -8.56 5.70 6.97
N ASN A 140 -7.54 5.72 7.82
CA ASN A 140 -6.16 5.40 7.53
C ASN A 140 -5.86 3.89 7.58
N ALA A 141 -6.89 3.05 7.76
CA ALA A 141 -6.68 1.63 7.98
C ALA A 141 -6.50 0.90 6.63
N PRO A 142 -5.50 0.02 6.54
CA PRO A 142 -5.20 -0.70 5.31
C PRO A 142 -6.34 -1.64 4.91
N PRO A 143 -6.45 -1.98 3.61
CA PRO A 143 -7.31 -3.07 3.15
C PRO A 143 -7.07 -4.34 3.97
N ASN A 144 -8.14 -4.92 4.49
CA ASN A 144 -8.07 -6.02 5.45
C ASN A 144 -8.40 -7.36 4.76
N HIS A 145 -7.62 -8.39 5.08
CA HIS A 145 -7.78 -9.77 4.61
C HIS A 145 -8.05 -9.89 3.10
N VAL A 146 -7.24 -9.19 2.29
CA VAL A 146 -7.36 -9.23 0.83
C VAL A 146 -6.76 -10.53 0.28
N ARG A 147 -7.48 -11.63 0.48
CA ARG A 147 -7.02 -12.99 0.23
C ARG A 147 -7.99 -13.76 -0.67
N LEU A 148 -7.42 -14.62 -1.50
CA LEU A 148 -8.11 -15.50 -2.44
C LEU A 148 -7.43 -16.88 -2.42
N MET A 149 -8.21 -17.94 -2.55
CA MET A 149 -7.69 -19.28 -2.77
C MET A 149 -8.28 -19.92 -4.02
N ILE A 150 -7.46 -20.67 -4.76
CA ILE A 150 -7.92 -21.57 -5.80
C ILE A 150 -7.81 -22.99 -5.25
N LEU A 151 -8.93 -23.70 -5.21
CA LEU A 151 -9.02 -25.08 -4.75
C LEU A 151 -9.29 -26.01 -5.91
N SER A 152 -8.59 -27.13 -5.92
CA SER A 152 -8.80 -28.20 -6.90
C SER A 152 -8.70 -29.56 -6.22
N SER A 153 -9.50 -30.50 -6.68
CA SER A 153 -9.48 -31.88 -6.22
C SER A 153 -9.25 -32.83 -7.39
N LEU A 154 -8.35 -33.79 -7.22
CA LEU A 154 -8.01 -34.78 -8.24
C LEU A 154 -8.82 -36.09 -8.14
N SER A 155 -9.54 -36.30 -7.05
CA SER A 155 -10.21 -37.59 -6.77
C SER A 155 -11.73 -37.51 -6.85
N VAL A 156 -12.33 -36.55 -6.15
CA VAL A 156 -13.79 -36.39 -5.99
C VAL A 156 -14.14 -34.91 -6.10
N ASN A 157 -15.33 -34.59 -6.61
CA ASN A 157 -15.83 -33.21 -6.61
C ASN A 157 -15.72 -32.57 -5.22
N LEU A 158 -15.38 -31.28 -5.19
CA LEU A 158 -15.35 -30.50 -3.96
C LEU A 158 -16.76 -30.48 -3.31
N PRO A 159 -16.86 -30.40 -1.98
CA PRO A 159 -18.15 -30.33 -1.30
C PRO A 159 -18.99 -29.14 -1.77
N ALA A 160 -20.32 -29.27 -1.76
CA ALA A 160 -21.24 -28.23 -2.24
C ALA A 160 -21.00 -26.85 -1.59
N GLY A 161 -20.69 -26.82 -0.29
CA GLY A 161 -20.36 -25.59 0.44
C GLY A 161 -19.07 -24.90 -0.01
N VAL A 162 -18.21 -25.61 -0.75
CA VAL A 162 -16.96 -25.12 -1.34
C VAL A 162 -17.12 -24.91 -2.85
N SER A 163 -17.83 -25.79 -3.55
CA SER A 163 -17.97 -25.79 -5.02
C SER A 163 -18.97 -24.75 -5.55
N ALA A 164 -19.88 -24.24 -4.72
CA ALA A 164 -20.83 -23.18 -5.09
C ALA A 164 -20.17 -21.84 -5.45
N ASN A 165 -18.89 -21.67 -5.10
CA ASN A 165 -18.11 -20.46 -5.36
C ASN A 165 -17.74 -20.20 -6.83
N VAL A 166 -18.08 -21.11 -7.75
CA VAL A 166 -18.07 -20.83 -9.20
C VAL A 166 -19.38 -20.18 -9.67
N SER A 167 -20.46 -20.30 -8.89
CA SER A 167 -21.78 -19.71 -9.16
C SER A 167 -21.97 -18.33 -8.51
N GLY A 168 -20.88 -17.67 -8.13
CA GLY A 168 -20.88 -16.33 -7.57
C GLY A 168 -21.02 -16.26 -6.05
N THR A 169 -21.48 -17.32 -5.37
CA THR A 169 -21.82 -17.33 -3.93
C THR A 169 -20.77 -18.02 -3.05
N ASN A 170 -20.21 -17.25 -2.12
CA ASN A 170 -19.34 -17.73 -1.06
C ASN A 170 -20.14 -18.22 0.13
N LEU A 171 -20.23 -19.55 0.24
CA LEU A 171 -20.97 -20.25 1.29
C LEU A 171 -20.07 -20.66 2.48
N LEU A 172 -18.77 -20.40 2.42
CA LEU A 172 -17.84 -20.72 3.50
C LEU A 172 -17.91 -19.65 4.59
N SER A 173 -17.99 -20.08 5.85
CA SER A 173 -17.86 -19.18 7.00
C SER A 173 -16.45 -18.60 7.09
N ALA A 174 -16.28 -17.44 7.71
CA ALA A 174 -14.97 -16.83 7.93
C ALA A 174 -14.00 -17.76 8.68
N SER A 175 -14.49 -18.49 9.70
CA SER A 175 -13.68 -19.46 10.44
C SER A 175 -13.28 -20.66 9.58
N ASP A 176 -14.19 -21.17 8.76
CA ASP A 176 -13.89 -22.28 7.86
C ASP A 176 -12.90 -21.87 6.78
N PHE A 177 -13.00 -20.64 6.26
CA PHE A 177 -12.03 -20.09 5.32
C PHE A 177 -10.63 -19.99 5.95
N ILE A 178 -10.51 -19.46 7.17
CA ILE A 178 -9.23 -19.37 7.89
C ILE A 178 -8.65 -20.76 8.17
N ASN A 179 -9.47 -21.71 8.60
CA ASN A 179 -9.04 -23.09 8.84
C ASN A 179 -8.52 -23.74 7.55
N LEU A 180 -9.22 -23.52 6.43
CA LEU A 180 -8.82 -24.02 5.12
C LEU A 180 -7.54 -23.34 4.62
N TRP A 181 -7.43 -22.01 4.79
CA TRP A 181 -6.24 -21.23 4.46
C TRP A 181 -5.01 -21.74 5.22
N ASN A 182 -5.16 -22.06 6.50
CA ASN A 182 -4.07 -22.56 7.33
C ASN A 182 -3.85 -24.07 7.23
N THR A 183 -4.69 -24.81 6.50
CA THR A 183 -4.54 -26.25 6.31
C THR A 183 -3.24 -26.51 5.54
N PRO A 184 -2.29 -27.33 6.04
CA PRO A 184 -1.08 -27.65 5.30
C PRO A 184 -1.38 -28.38 4.00
N ASP A 185 -0.52 -28.20 3.00
CA ASP A 185 -0.71 -28.87 1.71
C ASP A 185 -0.69 -30.39 1.87
N ALA A 186 -1.47 -31.09 1.03
CA ALA A 186 -1.66 -32.53 1.07
C ALA A 186 -2.30 -33.09 2.37
N THR A 187 -2.84 -32.24 3.25
CA THR A 187 -3.55 -32.68 4.47
C THR A 187 -5.06 -32.54 4.34
N PHE A 188 -5.80 -33.40 5.05
CA PHE A 188 -7.26 -33.34 5.05
C PHE A 188 -7.73 -32.21 5.98
N PRO A 189 -8.56 -31.26 5.51
CA PRO A 189 -9.07 -30.14 6.31
C PRO A 189 -10.17 -30.58 7.28
N SER A 190 -9.80 -31.33 8.32
CA SER A 190 -10.74 -31.92 9.30
C SER A 190 -11.49 -30.88 10.14
N THR A 191 -10.95 -29.67 10.26
CA THR A 191 -11.53 -28.54 11.01
C THR A 191 -12.47 -27.69 10.18
N VAL A 192 -12.62 -27.98 8.88
CA VAL A 192 -13.48 -27.23 7.95
C VAL A 192 -14.80 -27.98 7.81
N SER A 193 -15.89 -27.38 8.30
CA SER A 193 -17.20 -28.03 8.38
C SER A 193 -17.71 -28.52 7.02
N ALA A 194 -17.42 -27.78 5.95
CA ALA A 194 -17.81 -28.09 4.58
C ALA A 194 -17.20 -29.41 4.06
N PHE A 195 -16.09 -29.89 4.64
CA PHE A 195 -15.44 -31.14 4.25
C PHE A 195 -15.95 -32.36 5.03
N ASN A 196 -16.90 -32.19 5.95
CA ASN A 196 -17.52 -33.31 6.65
C ASN A 196 -18.27 -34.22 5.66
N GLY A 197 -17.93 -35.52 5.65
CA GLY A 197 -18.48 -36.49 4.71
C GLY A 197 -17.91 -36.42 3.29
N TRP A 198 -16.94 -35.53 3.02
CA TRP A 198 -16.20 -35.54 1.76
C TRP A 198 -15.34 -36.80 1.65
N LYS A 199 -15.44 -37.51 0.52
CA LYS A 199 -14.78 -38.80 0.31
C LYS A 199 -13.38 -38.69 -0.29
N GLY A 200 -12.91 -37.47 -0.57
CA GLY A 200 -11.56 -37.24 -1.09
C GLY A 200 -10.49 -37.39 -0.01
N THR A 201 -9.23 -37.44 -0.45
CA THR A 201 -8.06 -37.48 0.44
C THR A 201 -7.37 -36.12 0.47
N GLY A 202 -6.64 -35.83 1.56
CA GLY A 202 -5.82 -34.62 1.67
C GLY A 202 -4.80 -34.48 0.53
N GLU A 203 -4.16 -35.58 0.14
CA GLU A 203 -3.18 -35.61 -0.96
C GLU A 203 -3.79 -35.21 -2.31
N SER A 204 -5.05 -35.55 -2.54
CA SER A 204 -5.77 -35.21 -3.76
C SER A 204 -6.24 -33.75 -3.80
N LEU A 205 -6.18 -33.03 -2.68
CA LEU A 205 -6.58 -31.63 -2.57
C LEU A 205 -5.38 -30.73 -2.85
N LYS A 206 -5.56 -29.78 -3.77
CA LYS A 206 -4.57 -28.77 -4.13
C LYS A 206 -5.12 -27.40 -3.78
N LEU A 207 -4.32 -26.63 -3.04
CA LEU A 207 -4.65 -25.29 -2.59
C LEU A 207 -3.59 -24.33 -3.12
N GLN A 208 -4.03 -23.30 -3.84
CA GLN A 208 -3.19 -22.18 -4.19
C GLN A 208 -3.69 -20.95 -3.45
N ARG A 209 -2.86 -20.44 -2.54
CA ARG A 209 -3.14 -19.26 -1.73
C ARG A 209 -2.61 -18.02 -2.44
N ILE A 210 -3.39 -16.95 -2.45
CA ILE A 210 -3.09 -15.69 -3.10
C ILE A 210 -3.39 -14.58 -2.09
N ASP A 211 -2.36 -13.86 -1.65
CA ASP A 211 -2.46 -12.71 -0.77
C ASP A 211 -2.17 -11.43 -1.57
N LEU A 212 -3.14 -10.52 -1.60
CA LEU A 212 -3.06 -9.25 -2.32
C LEU A 212 -2.70 -8.08 -1.41
N THR A 213 -2.60 -8.27 -0.09
CA THR A 213 -2.26 -7.18 0.84
C THR A 213 -0.92 -6.53 0.46
N GLY A 214 0.06 -7.31 0.01
CA GLY A 214 1.35 -6.81 -0.45
C GLY A 214 1.33 -6.01 -1.76
N LEU A 215 0.21 -5.98 -2.49
CA LEU A 215 0.06 -5.20 -3.72
C LEU A 215 -0.31 -3.74 -3.43
N PHE A 216 -0.70 -3.39 -2.22
CA PHE A 216 -1.05 -2.02 -1.88
C PHE A 216 0.17 -1.21 -1.45
N ALA A 217 0.18 0.07 -1.80
CA ALA A 217 1.10 1.10 -1.37
C ALA A 217 0.30 2.22 -0.70
N HIS A 218 0.79 2.69 0.44
CA HIS A 218 0.16 3.74 1.22
C HIS A 218 0.50 5.12 0.65
N LEU A 219 -0.51 5.96 0.44
CA LEU A 219 -0.34 7.34 -0.02
C LEU A 219 -0.96 8.30 0.99
N ILE A 220 -0.14 9.23 1.48
CA ILE A 220 -0.59 10.37 2.28
C ILE A 220 -0.38 11.66 1.51
N LEU A 221 -1.45 12.42 1.28
CA LEU A 221 -1.38 13.78 0.74
C LEU A 221 -1.92 14.74 1.78
N TYR A 222 -1.20 15.84 2.05
CA TYR A 222 -1.61 16.80 3.07
C TYR A 222 -1.46 18.24 2.59
N ASN A 223 -2.40 19.12 2.97
CA ASN A 223 -2.26 20.56 2.73
C ASN A 223 -1.62 21.24 3.94
N TYR A 224 -0.34 21.61 3.85
CA TYR A 224 0.39 22.23 4.96
C TYR A 224 0.04 23.71 5.12
N ASN A 225 -0.31 24.12 6.36
CA ASN A 225 -0.65 25.50 6.72
C ASN A 225 -1.76 26.11 5.83
N PHE A 226 -2.80 25.32 5.57
CA PHE A 226 -3.99 25.81 4.88
C PHE A 226 -4.73 26.83 5.77
N LYS A 227 -4.51 28.12 5.54
CA LYS A 227 -5.38 29.16 6.12
C LYS A 227 -6.68 29.21 5.34
N TYR A 228 -7.74 28.63 5.89
CA TYR A 228 -9.09 29.02 5.52
C TYR A 228 -9.32 30.43 6.08
N SER A 229 -9.16 31.48 5.25
CA SER A 229 -9.52 32.82 5.71
C SER A 229 -11.05 32.91 5.81
N ILE A 230 -11.52 33.17 7.02
CA ILE A 230 -12.93 33.50 7.32
C ILE A 230 -13.37 34.76 6.54
N SER A 231 -12.40 35.53 6.03
CA SER A 231 -12.55 36.73 5.21
C SER A 231 -12.59 36.49 3.69
N GLY A 232 -12.85 35.25 3.23
CA GLY A 232 -13.19 34.98 1.83
C GLY A 232 -12.01 34.79 0.86
N SER A 233 -10.78 34.75 1.36
CA SER A 233 -9.62 34.27 0.58
C SER A 233 -9.36 32.81 0.98
N ALA A 234 -10.01 31.87 0.31
CA ALA A 234 -9.72 30.46 0.50
C ALA A 234 -8.23 30.21 0.23
N GLY A 235 -7.52 29.57 1.17
CA GLY A 235 -6.23 28.97 0.85
C GLY A 235 -6.40 28.09 -0.38
N ILE A 236 -5.39 28.03 -1.25
CA ILE A 236 -5.51 27.26 -2.48
C ILE A 236 -5.01 25.84 -2.22
N PRO A 237 -5.87 24.81 -2.25
CA PRO A 237 -5.48 23.45 -1.92
C PRO A 237 -4.69 22.79 -3.05
N GLY A 238 -3.88 21.81 -2.71
CA GLY A 238 -3.24 20.93 -3.67
C GLY A 238 -4.26 20.03 -4.37
N TRP A 239 -3.99 19.72 -5.63
CA TRP A 239 -4.81 18.82 -6.44
C TRP A 239 -4.02 17.57 -6.80
N TYR A 240 -4.71 16.44 -6.93
CA TYR A 240 -4.11 15.17 -7.31
C TYR A 240 -4.98 14.42 -8.31
N ALA A 241 -4.37 13.53 -9.08
CA ALA A 241 -5.05 12.55 -9.92
C ALA A 241 -4.42 11.18 -9.73
N ILE A 242 -5.24 10.15 -9.86
CA ILE A 242 -4.85 8.75 -9.82
C ILE A 242 -5.07 8.17 -11.21
N ASP A 243 -4.04 7.53 -11.77
CA ASP A 243 -4.02 6.92 -13.11
C ASP A 243 -4.44 7.87 -14.25
N ARG A 244 -4.13 9.16 -14.11
CA ARG A 244 -4.50 10.22 -15.07
C ARG A 244 -6.00 10.26 -15.37
N LEU A 245 -6.83 9.81 -14.42
CA LEU A 245 -8.27 9.87 -14.51
C LEU A 245 -8.74 11.31 -14.19
N GLN A 246 -9.73 11.47 -13.32
CA GLN A 246 -10.20 12.75 -12.85
C GLN A 246 -9.23 13.35 -11.83
N THR A 247 -9.08 14.66 -11.79
CA THR A 247 -8.39 15.36 -10.70
C THR A 247 -9.34 15.58 -9.53
N ASN A 248 -8.85 15.41 -8.31
CA ASN A 248 -9.57 15.72 -7.08
C ASN A 248 -8.75 16.67 -6.21
N VAL A 249 -9.46 17.42 -5.38
CA VAL A 249 -8.85 18.33 -4.43
C VAL A 249 -8.44 17.56 -3.17
N VAL A 250 -7.27 17.86 -2.61
CA VAL A 250 -6.94 17.35 -1.29
C VAL A 250 -7.83 18.04 -0.26
N PRO A 251 -8.57 17.30 0.58
CA PRO A 251 -9.46 17.89 1.56
C PRO A 251 -8.75 18.89 2.48
N ALA A 252 -9.40 20.03 2.71
CA ALA A 252 -9.00 21.00 3.71
C ALA A 252 -10.11 21.05 4.77
N ALA A 253 -9.87 20.53 5.97
CA ALA A 253 -10.85 20.63 7.05
C ALA A 253 -10.72 21.99 7.75
N LEU A 254 -11.88 22.49 8.19
CA LEU A 254 -12.07 23.84 8.74
C LEU A 254 -11.58 24.01 10.18
N THR A 255 -11.12 22.93 10.83
CA THR A 255 -10.73 22.93 12.25
C THR A 255 -9.48 22.09 12.49
N PHE A 256 -8.39 22.73 12.91
CA PHE A 256 -7.22 22.06 13.48
C PHE A 256 -7.48 21.78 14.98
N PRO A 257 -7.09 20.62 15.55
CA PRO A 257 -6.40 19.49 14.96
C PRO A 257 -7.41 18.38 14.62
N ASN A 258 -8.04 18.43 13.46
CA ASN A 258 -8.87 17.31 13.02
C ASN A 258 -8.10 16.49 11.98
N PHE A 259 -8.18 15.17 12.10
CA PHE A 259 -7.45 14.14 11.35
C PHE A 259 -7.83 14.06 9.85
N THR A 260 -8.35 15.15 9.28
CA THR A 260 -9.06 15.19 7.98
C THR A 260 -8.49 16.24 7.02
N ASN A 261 -7.24 16.65 7.20
CA ASN A 261 -6.55 17.64 6.36
C ASN A 261 -5.76 17.00 5.21
N GLY A 262 -6.23 15.87 4.68
CA GLY A 262 -5.47 15.12 3.71
C GLY A 262 -6.21 13.95 3.09
N VAL A 263 -5.53 13.33 2.13
CA VAL A 263 -5.85 12.00 1.60
C VAL A 263 -4.96 11.01 2.32
N ASP A 264 -5.54 9.98 2.90
CA ASP A 264 -4.84 8.86 3.52
C ASP A 264 -5.52 7.60 2.97
N ALA A 265 -4.91 6.96 1.98
CA ALA A 265 -5.51 5.86 1.24
C ALA A 265 -4.45 4.93 0.67
N TYR A 266 -4.87 3.72 0.31
CA TYR A 266 -4.00 2.68 -0.24
C TYR A 266 -4.30 2.49 -1.72
N TYR A 267 -3.27 2.36 -2.54
CA TYR A 267 -3.39 2.18 -3.98
C TYR A 267 -2.60 0.96 -4.43
N ILE A 268 -3.04 0.29 -5.49
CA ILE A 268 -2.34 -0.84 -6.07
C ILE A 268 -0.98 -0.35 -6.61
N LYS A 269 0.10 -1.07 -6.34
CA LYS A 269 1.44 -0.75 -6.83
C LYS A 269 1.45 -0.69 -8.35
N GLY A 270 2.14 0.29 -8.91
CA GLY A 270 2.09 0.62 -10.33
C GLY A 270 1.15 1.79 -10.67
N THR A 271 0.32 2.21 -9.71
CA THR A 271 -0.55 3.38 -9.85
C THR A 271 0.23 4.65 -10.16
N THR A 272 -0.23 5.45 -11.12
CA THR A 272 0.38 6.75 -11.43
C THR A 272 -0.30 7.85 -10.63
N LEU A 273 0.46 8.50 -9.75
CA LEU A 273 0.05 9.70 -9.01
C LEU A 273 0.47 10.94 -9.79
N GLY A 274 -0.50 11.76 -10.18
CA GLY A 274 -0.28 13.11 -10.68
C GLY A 274 -0.57 14.13 -9.58
N LEU A 275 0.35 15.04 -9.33
CA LEU A 275 0.22 16.13 -8.35
C LEU A 275 0.21 17.45 -9.10
N PHE A 276 -0.83 18.23 -8.89
CA PHE A 276 -1.12 19.45 -9.64
C PHE A 276 -1.07 20.64 -8.69
N SER A 277 -0.54 21.75 -9.20
CA SER A 277 -0.71 23.04 -8.53
C SER A 277 -2.19 23.38 -8.44
N SER A 278 -2.49 24.38 -7.64
CA SER A 278 -3.78 25.01 -7.70
C SER A 278 -3.91 25.88 -8.96
N SER A 279 -5.14 26.12 -9.41
CA SER A 279 -5.38 27.07 -10.48
C SER A 279 -5.34 28.51 -9.95
N ALA A 280 -4.75 29.42 -10.74
CA ALA A 280 -4.64 30.82 -10.38
C ALA A 280 -6.04 31.42 -10.13
N GLY A 281 -6.26 31.97 -8.93
CA GLY A 281 -7.53 32.60 -8.55
C GLY A 281 -8.46 31.76 -7.69
N GLY A 282 -8.03 30.59 -7.20
CA GLY A 282 -8.83 29.78 -6.26
C GLY A 282 -10.03 29.11 -6.91
N THR A 283 -10.00 28.94 -8.23
CA THR A 283 -11.01 28.17 -8.95
C THR A 283 -10.99 26.70 -8.53
N SER A 284 -12.16 26.07 -8.52
CA SER A 284 -12.36 24.65 -8.16
C SER A 284 -11.86 23.70 -9.26
N THR A 285 -10.70 23.96 -9.82
CA THR A 285 -10.07 23.20 -10.90
C THR A 285 -8.59 23.02 -10.62
N ALA A 286 -8.03 21.88 -11.03
CA ALA A 286 -6.60 21.64 -10.95
C ALA A 286 -5.81 22.62 -11.84
N GLY A 287 -4.65 23.06 -11.36
CA GLY A 287 -3.68 23.86 -12.10
C GLY A 287 -2.75 22.98 -12.94
N SER A 288 -1.51 23.44 -13.13
CA SER A 288 -0.50 22.71 -13.89
C SER A 288 -0.02 21.46 -13.16
N LEU A 289 0.24 20.37 -13.89
CA LEU A 289 0.93 19.19 -13.35
C LEU A 289 2.33 19.60 -12.87
N GLN A 290 2.61 19.39 -11.59
CA GLN A 290 3.92 19.68 -10.98
C GLN A 290 4.78 18.42 -10.89
N VAL A 291 4.20 17.30 -10.45
CA VAL A 291 4.91 16.04 -10.24
C VAL A 291 4.06 14.90 -10.76
N GLU A 292 4.70 13.92 -11.39
CA GLU A 292 4.10 12.65 -11.72
C GLU A 292 5.00 11.53 -11.23
N GLN A 293 4.43 10.58 -10.48
CA GLN A 293 5.18 9.50 -9.87
C GLN A 293 4.38 8.19 -9.91
N VAL A 294 5.08 7.09 -10.15
CA VAL A 294 4.53 5.75 -9.99
C VAL A 294 4.65 5.29 -8.53
N LEU A 295 3.53 4.91 -7.92
CA LEU A 295 3.45 4.40 -6.56
C LEU A 295 3.92 2.95 -6.53
N ASN A 296 5.14 2.71 -6.03
CA ASN A 296 5.69 1.37 -5.82
C ASN A 296 5.97 1.05 -4.34
N ARG A 297 5.84 2.06 -3.48
CA ARG A 297 6.10 2.02 -2.04
C ARG A 297 5.25 3.07 -1.36
N ASP A 298 5.22 3.01 -0.04
CA ASP A 298 4.54 4.00 0.78
C ASP A 298 5.19 5.38 0.58
N THR A 299 4.37 6.40 0.36
CA THR A 299 4.83 7.75 0.03
C THR A 299 3.93 8.81 0.63
N SER A 300 4.52 9.97 0.93
CA SER A 300 3.78 11.12 1.42
C SER A 300 4.23 12.42 0.74
N PHE A 301 3.26 13.31 0.52
CA PHE A 301 3.48 14.62 -0.06
C PHE A 301 2.73 15.70 0.72
N ASP A 302 3.38 16.83 0.88
CA ASP A 302 2.80 18.02 1.46
C ASP A 302 2.70 19.14 0.42
N TYR A 303 1.54 19.79 0.39
CA TYR A 303 1.31 20.96 -0.43
C TYR A 303 1.55 22.22 0.39
N VAL A 304 2.55 23.01 -0.01
CA VAL A 304 2.94 24.23 0.71
C VAL A 304 3.34 25.33 -0.27
N GLN A 305 2.82 26.55 -0.06
CA GLN A 305 3.13 27.71 -0.89
C GLN A 305 2.92 27.44 -2.40
N ASP A 306 1.80 26.80 -2.75
CA ASP A 306 1.42 26.47 -4.14
C ASP A 306 2.35 25.45 -4.83
N VAL A 307 3.13 24.69 -4.07
CA VAL A 307 4.07 23.68 -4.58
C VAL A 307 3.97 22.39 -3.79
N TRP A 308 3.94 21.26 -4.51
CA TRP A 308 4.08 19.93 -3.93
C TRP A 308 5.52 19.64 -3.50
N ARG A 309 5.68 19.16 -2.26
CA ARG A 309 6.95 18.71 -1.71
C ARG A 309 6.83 17.24 -1.29
N SER A 310 7.92 16.51 -1.49
CA SER A 310 8.03 15.13 -0.99
C SER A 310 8.41 15.19 0.49
N SER A 311 7.55 14.62 1.34
CA SER A 311 7.64 14.47 2.80
C SER A 311 8.32 15.57 3.62
N ILE A 312 7.56 16.13 4.58
CA ILE A 312 8.11 16.58 5.86
C ILE A 312 8.40 15.33 6.70
N ASN A 313 9.49 14.61 6.40
CA ASN A 313 9.94 13.50 7.23
C ASN A 313 10.63 14.06 8.49
N LEU A 314 9.84 14.35 9.52
CA LEU A 314 10.32 14.76 10.85
C LEU A 314 10.82 13.59 11.71
N GLY A 315 11.16 12.45 11.12
CA GLY A 315 11.91 11.41 11.80
C GLY A 315 11.10 10.27 12.44
N GLU A 316 9.82 10.09 12.11
CA GLU A 316 9.14 8.82 12.37
C GLU A 316 9.01 8.01 11.08
N GLY A 317 9.90 7.02 10.94
CA GLY A 317 9.81 6.01 9.88
C GLY A 317 11.16 5.65 9.24
N ILE A 318 11.99 4.91 9.96
CA ILE A 318 12.91 3.83 9.50
C ILE A 318 13.55 3.94 8.09
N ASP A 319 13.98 5.12 7.63
CA ASP A 319 14.80 5.27 6.41
C ASP A 319 16.14 5.95 6.77
N PRO A 320 17.30 5.38 6.44
CA PRO A 320 18.61 6.04 6.61
C PRO A 320 18.71 7.42 5.93
N ARG A 321 17.79 7.76 5.02
CA ARG A 321 17.65 9.10 4.43
C ARG A 321 17.08 10.16 5.37
N ALA A 322 16.42 9.79 6.47
CA ALA A 322 16.07 10.75 7.52
C ALA A 322 17.33 11.40 8.14
N SER A 323 18.46 10.67 8.18
CA SER A 323 19.75 11.24 8.59
C SER A 323 20.27 12.30 7.61
N LEU A 324 19.90 12.22 6.32
CA LEU A 324 20.29 13.22 5.32
C LEU A 324 19.56 14.54 5.50
N MET A 325 18.32 14.55 6.01
CA MET A 325 17.61 15.79 6.35
C MET A 325 18.08 16.38 7.67
N GLY A 326 18.42 15.55 8.67
CA GLY A 326 19.16 16.02 9.85
C GLY A 326 20.48 16.69 9.45
N ASN A 327 21.21 16.11 8.49
CA ASN A 327 22.40 16.71 7.91
C ASN A 327 22.10 17.96 7.07
N ALA A 328 20.96 18.03 6.36
CA ALA A 328 20.57 19.21 5.60
C ALA A 328 20.21 20.39 6.50
N LEU A 329 19.42 20.17 7.56
CA LEU A 329 19.10 21.17 8.57
C LEU A 329 20.35 21.59 9.34
N TRP A 330 21.22 20.63 9.71
CA TRP A 330 22.51 20.92 10.35
C TRP A 330 23.43 21.72 9.43
N SER A 331 23.52 21.37 8.15
CA SER A 331 24.34 22.11 7.16
C SER A 331 23.79 23.51 6.90
N THR A 332 22.47 23.67 6.85
CA THR A 332 21.81 24.98 6.69
C THR A 332 22.03 25.83 7.94
N ALA A 333 21.92 25.25 9.14
CA ALA A 333 22.24 25.90 10.39
C ALA A 333 23.73 26.27 10.47
N ALA A 334 24.65 25.40 10.05
CA ALA A 334 26.08 25.67 10.01
C ALA A 334 26.44 26.79 9.01
N LEU A 335 25.82 26.81 7.83
CA LEU A 335 25.96 27.89 6.85
C LEU A 335 25.38 29.22 7.37
N PHE A 336 24.24 29.17 8.06
CA PHE A 336 23.66 30.34 8.70
C PHE A 336 24.55 30.86 9.84
N LEU A 337 25.07 29.98 10.70
CA LEU A 337 26.04 30.31 11.75
C LEU A 337 27.34 30.91 11.20
N GLY A 338 27.80 30.44 10.04
CA GLY A 338 28.98 30.95 9.34
C GLY A 338 28.70 32.17 8.45
N SER A 339 27.46 32.63 8.35
CA SER A 339 27.12 33.76 7.48
C SER A 339 27.72 35.06 8.03
N PRO A 340 28.36 35.88 7.18
CA PRO A 340 28.90 37.15 7.61
C PRO A 340 27.75 38.10 7.98
N TYR A 341 27.77 38.60 9.21
CA TYR A 341 26.74 39.50 9.73
C TYR A 341 27.27 40.93 9.82
N THR A 342 26.38 41.89 9.61
CA THR A 342 26.71 43.31 9.79
C THR A 342 26.70 43.65 11.28
N THR A 343 27.66 44.45 11.74
CA THR A 343 27.68 45.00 13.12
C THR A 343 26.61 46.08 13.35
N LEU A 344 25.68 46.26 12.40
CA LEU A 344 24.60 47.25 12.43
C LEU A 344 23.29 46.71 12.99
N SER A 345 23.25 45.50 13.58
CA SER A 345 22.09 45.07 14.37
C SER A 345 21.76 46.21 15.34
N LEU A 346 20.59 46.82 15.18
CA LEU A 346 20.27 48.15 15.70
C LEU A 346 20.67 48.26 17.17
N ALA A 347 21.78 48.95 17.45
CA ALA A 347 22.13 49.37 18.80
C ALA A 347 21.22 50.56 19.12
N THR A 348 19.93 50.32 19.34
CA THR A 348 19.04 51.37 19.84
C THR A 348 19.36 51.58 21.29
N THR A 349 20.05 52.68 21.58
CA THR A 349 20.06 53.29 22.92
C THR A 349 18.62 53.68 23.25
N ASN A 350 17.85 52.77 23.87
CA ASN A 350 16.64 53.18 24.57
C ASN A 350 17.10 53.91 25.84
N GLY A 351 16.98 55.24 25.83
CA GLY A 351 16.98 56.01 27.06
C GLY A 351 15.93 55.43 28.01
N SER A 352 16.33 55.22 29.26
CA SER A 352 15.58 54.59 30.37
C SER A 352 15.53 53.04 30.40
N GLY A 353 16.63 52.41 30.82
CA GLY A 353 16.59 51.29 31.77
C GLY A 353 16.29 49.87 31.28
N GLY A 354 16.23 49.61 29.97
CA GLY A 354 16.01 48.26 29.42
C GLY A 354 17.23 47.70 28.70
N MET A 355 17.60 46.45 29.02
CA MET A 355 18.64 45.57 28.46
C MET A 355 19.35 46.07 27.18
N GLN A 356 20.65 46.37 27.29
CA GLN A 356 21.56 46.55 26.15
C GLN A 356 21.70 45.21 25.41
N VAL A 357 20.94 45.01 24.33
CA VAL A 357 21.13 43.86 23.45
C VAL A 357 22.17 44.26 22.41
N GLY A 358 23.40 43.83 22.60
CA GLY A 358 24.43 43.91 21.56
C GLY A 358 24.07 42.99 20.40
N GLY A 359 24.49 43.35 19.18
CA GLY A 359 24.84 42.39 18.14
C GLY A 359 23.91 41.18 18.00
N VAL A 360 22.68 41.30 17.48
CA VAL A 360 21.95 40.07 17.10
C VAL A 360 22.73 39.40 15.98
N THR A 361 23.20 38.18 16.23
CA THR A 361 24.04 37.42 15.30
C THR A 361 23.35 36.10 14.95
N PRO A 362 23.71 35.45 13.84
CA PRO A 362 23.15 34.12 13.53
C PRO A 362 23.26 33.11 14.70
N PRO A 363 24.35 33.07 15.50
CA PRO A 363 24.37 32.29 16.75
C PRO A 363 23.30 32.63 17.78
N THR A 364 22.92 33.89 17.98
CA THR A 364 21.86 34.25 18.94
C THR A 364 20.50 33.71 18.49
N ILE A 365 20.20 33.82 17.20
CA ILE A 365 18.98 33.24 16.60
C ILE A 365 18.93 31.72 16.76
N VAL A 366 20.04 31.04 16.51
CA VAL A 366 20.10 29.58 16.67
C VAL A 366 19.91 29.18 18.14
N ASN A 367 20.45 29.96 19.08
CA ASN A 367 20.22 29.75 20.51
C ASN A 367 18.74 29.97 20.91
N ASP A 368 18.08 30.98 20.36
CA ASP A 368 16.66 31.25 20.61
C ASP A 368 15.77 30.14 20.04
N MET A 369 16.06 29.69 18.81
CA MET A 369 15.41 28.53 18.19
C MET A 369 15.59 27.26 19.05
N THR A 370 16.80 27.04 19.57
CA THR A 370 17.09 25.88 20.44
C THR A 370 16.31 25.97 21.75
N THR A 371 16.24 27.16 22.34
CA THR A 371 15.49 27.41 23.58
C THR A 371 13.99 27.20 23.37
N PHE A 372 13.43 27.70 22.26
CA PHE A 372 12.04 27.46 21.89
C PHE A 372 11.76 25.96 21.73
N MET A 373 12.59 25.23 20.98
CA MET A 373 12.41 23.79 20.77
C MET A 373 12.48 23.00 22.09
N GLN A 374 13.41 23.34 23.00
CA GLN A 374 13.52 22.70 24.31
C GLN A 374 12.28 22.95 25.19
N ASN A 375 11.78 24.19 25.22
CA ASN A 375 10.57 24.55 25.93
C ASN A 375 9.34 23.83 25.35
N TYR A 376 9.25 23.76 24.03
CA TYR A 376 8.17 23.06 23.33
C TYR A 376 8.19 21.56 23.63
N VAL A 377 9.34 20.89 23.56
CA VAL A 377 9.47 19.45 23.91
C VAL A 377 9.07 19.22 25.37
N THR A 378 9.48 20.10 26.28
CA THR A 378 9.09 20.00 27.70
C THR A 378 7.58 20.16 27.88
N TRP A 379 6.97 21.10 27.16
CA TRP A 379 5.53 21.32 27.18
C TRP A 379 4.75 20.14 26.57
N ALA A 380 5.24 19.59 25.45
CA ALA A 380 4.67 18.42 24.78
C ALA A 380 4.76 17.15 25.65
N ASN A 381 5.91 16.90 26.26
CA ASN A 381 6.09 15.77 27.19
C ASN A 381 5.19 15.86 28.42
N ALA A 382 4.80 17.08 28.82
CA ALA A 382 3.82 17.31 29.87
C ALA A 382 2.36 17.19 29.39
N SER A 383 2.10 16.83 28.13
CA SER A 383 0.78 16.77 27.49
C SER A 383 0.10 18.14 27.32
N PHE A 384 0.89 19.16 26.98
CA PHE A 384 0.42 20.51 26.66
C PHE A 384 -0.41 21.23 27.75
N PRO A 385 0.01 21.22 29.04
CA PRO A 385 -0.74 21.88 30.09
C PRO A 385 -0.71 23.41 29.89
N PRO A 386 -1.83 24.12 30.13
CA PRO A 386 -1.82 25.58 30.14
C PRO A 386 -1.03 26.11 31.34
N GLY A 387 -0.39 27.28 31.20
CA GLY A 387 0.27 27.99 32.30
C GLY A 387 1.78 28.16 32.08
N ALA A 388 2.59 27.78 33.07
CA ALA A 388 4.02 28.11 33.07
C ALA A 388 4.78 27.58 31.85
N LEU A 389 4.51 26.33 31.44
CA LEU A 389 5.18 25.71 30.28
C LEU A 389 4.73 26.32 28.95
N SER A 390 3.43 26.55 28.76
CA SER A 390 2.92 27.23 27.57
C SER A 390 3.44 28.68 27.49
N ASN A 391 3.55 29.37 28.62
CA ASN A 391 4.08 30.74 28.69
C ASN A 391 5.58 30.78 28.38
N ALA A 392 6.37 29.84 28.92
CA ALA A 392 7.81 29.76 28.63
C ALA A 392 8.08 29.51 27.13
N THR A 393 7.29 28.63 26.50
CA THR A 393 7.33 28.40 25.05
C THR A 393 6.93 29.66 24.28
N TYR A 394 5.85 30.33 24.69
CA TYR A 394 5.39 31.58 24.08
C TYR A 394 6.42 32.71 24.17
N TYR A 395 7.05 32.93 25.33
CA TYR A 395 8.08 33.97 25.47
C TYR A 395 9.35 33.64 24.67
N ALA A 396 9.74 32.36 24.59
CA ALA A 396 10.87 31.95 23.75
C ALA A 396 10.58 32.19 22.26
N ASP A 397 9.35 31.92 21.80
CA ASP A 397 8.91 32.24 20.44
C ASP A 397 8.94 33.75 20.16
N LEU A 398 8.43 34.57 21.09
CA LEU A 398 8.50 36.02 21.00
C LEU A 398 9.96 36.50 20.84
N HIS A 399 10.86 36.04 21.71
CA HIS A 399 12.28 36.41 21.67
C HIS A 399 12.92 36.02 20.33
N MET A 400 12.69 34.80 19.86
CA MET A 400 13.17 34.34 18.56
C MET A 400 12.68 35.25 17.43
N ILE A 401 11.39 35.62 17.40
CA ILE A 401 10.83 36.51 16.37
C ILE A 401 11.40 37.93 16.46
N TYR A 402 11.60 38.45 17.67
CA TYR A 402 12.21 39.77 17.87
C TYR A 402 13.63 39.81 17.31
N ASP A 403 14.43 38.81 17.61
CA ASP A 403 15.81 38.77 17.16
C ASP A 403 15.87 38.46 15.65
N LEU A 404 14.96 37.64 15.10
CA LEU A 404 14.87 37.41 13.64
C LEU A 404 14.64 38.71 12.86
N ASN A 405 13.75 39.57 13.36
CA ASN A 405 13.48 40.88 12.76
C ASN A 405 14.70 41.81 12.88
N ARG A 406 15.36 41.81 14.05
CA ARG A 406 16.56 42.61 14.31
C ARG A 406 17.78 42.18 13.49
N LEU A 407 17.92 40.88 13.18
CA LEU A 407 18.97 40.37 12.30
C LEU A 407 18.93 41.02 10.91
N CYS A 408 17.72 41.36 10.45
CA CYS A 408 17.48 42.01 9.16
C CYS A 408 17.35 43.54 9.27
N GLY A 409 17.63 44.14 10.43
CA GLY A 409 17.53 45.58 10.65
C GLY A 409 16.10 46.14 10.67
N SER A 410 15.07 45.30 10.71
CA SER A 410 13.69 45.76 10.86
C SER A 410 13.40 46.06 12.33
N SER A 411 12.75 47.21 12.60
CA SER A 411 12.16 47.44 13.92
C SER A 411 11.01 46.44 14.08
N PRO A 412 10.94 45.69 15.19
CA PRO A 412 9.74 44.90 15.46
C PRO A 412 8.52 45.82 15.50
N PRO A 413 7.32 45.32 15.14
CA PRO A 413 6.10 46.11 15.21
C PRO A 413 5.89 46.58 16.66
N ASN A 414 6.08 47.88 16.90
CA ASN A 414 5.82 48.49 18.20
C ASN A 414 4.31 48.48 18.44
N GLY A 415 3.85 47.57 19.32
CA GLY A 415 2.52 47.65 19.92
C GLY A 415 1.70 46.36 19.82
N GLY A 416 1.64 45.64 20.94
CA GLY A 416 0.49 44.84 21.42
C GLY A 416 -0.02 43.65 20.58
N ASN A 417 0.32 43.55 19.30
CA ASN A 417 -0.12 42.48 18.41
C ASN A 417 0.94 41.37 18.35
N ALA A 418 0.50 40.12 18.19
CA ALA A 418 1.40 38.98 18.04
C ALA A 418 2.47 39.28 16.96
N PRO A 419 3.77 39.21 17.30
CA PRO A 419 4.80 39.62 16.38
C PRO A 419 4.77 38.67 15.19
N THR A 420 4.73 39.24 14.00
CA THR A 420 4.83 38.50 12.75
C THR A 420 6.23 38.70 12.21
N ILE A 421 6.79 37.64 11.64
CA ILE A 421 8.05 37.73 10.89
C ILE A 421 7.75 38.53 9.61
N SER A 422 8.27 39.75 9.47
CA SER A 422 8.12 40.54 8.24
C SER A 422 9.44 40.66 7.51
N PHE A 423 9.67 39.77 6.54
CA PHE A 423 10.75 39.90 5.58
C PHE A 423 10.17 40.35 4.25
N PHE A 424 10.55 41.54 3.78
CA PHE A 424 10.36 41.93 2.38
C PHE A 424 11.64 41.62 1.59
N ALA A 425 11.52 41.31 0.30
CA ALA A 425 12.70 41.12 -0.54
C ALA A 425 13.60 42.37 -0.48
N GLY A 426 14.89 42.19 -0.20
CA GLY A 426 15.83 43.30 -0.02
C GLY A 426 15.91 43.87 1.41
N SER A 427 15.23 43.31 2.42
CA SER A 427 15.31 43.82 3.82
C SER A 427 16.73 43.70 4.41
N CYS A 428 17.52 42.73 3.97
CA CYS A 428 18.93 42.61 4.33
C CYS A 428 19.79 43.40 3.33
N THR A 429 19.78 44.74 3.40
CA THR A 429 20.38 45.61 2.37
C THR A 429 21.90 45.73 2.39
N ASN A 430 22.61 45.17 3.37
CA ASN A 430 24.06 45.32 3.46
C ASN A 430 24.77 43.96 3.37
N PRO A 431 25.14 43.48 2.17
CA PRO A 431 26.23 42.51 2.10
C PRO A 431 27.47 43.14 2.76
N PRO A 432 28.29 42.36 3.48
CA PRO A 432 29.56 42.86 4.01
C PRO A 432 30.37 43.47 2.86
N PRO A 433 31.09 44.58 3.07
CA PRO A 433 32.04 45.06 2.08
C PRO A 433 33.04 43.93 1.82
N GLN A 434 33.14 43.50 0.55
CA GLN A 434 34.11 42.49 0.12
C GLN A 434 35.54 42.97 0.31
#